data_AF-F8CPT2-F1
#
_entry.id   AF-F8CPT2-F1
#
_cell.length_a   1.000
_cell.length_b   1.000
_cell.length_c   1.000
_cell.angle_alpha   90.00
_cell.angle_beta   90.00
_cell.angle_gamma   90.00
#
_symmetry.space_group_name_H-M   'P 1'
#
loop_
_entity.id
_entity.type
_entity.pdbx_description
1 polymer ?
#
loop_
_entity_poly.entity_id
_entity_poly.type
_entity_poly.pdbx_seq_one_letter_code
_entity_poly.pdbx_strand_id
1 'polypeptide(L)'
;MSVSAWPAHERHGDTLGPCDGGTGGEPDAGSGEEPGGEEPGGEEPGGEEPDAGGGEEPVCAPIGADCGESAACCFGLTCGESNTCEPTIG
;
A
#
# COMPACT_ATOMS: atom_id res chain seq x y z
N MET A 1 -10.26 10.37 -19.33
CA MET A 1 -10.01 11.36 -18.26
C MET A 1 -9.62 10.56 -17.02
N SER A 2 -8.35 10.54 -16.64
CA SER A 2 -7.92 9.81 -15.43
C SER A 2 -8.22 10.66 -14.20
N VAL A 3 -8.78 10.03 -13.16
CA VAL A 3 -9.04 10.67 -11.87
C VAL A 3 -7.73 10.72 -11.09
N SER A 4 -7.39 11.87 -10.53
CA SER A 4 -6.21 12.01 -9.67
C SER A 4 -6.34 11.11 -8.43
N ALA A 5 -5.28 10.37 -8.10
CA ALA A 5 -5.25 9.51 -6.91
C ALA A 5 -5.06 10.30 -5.59
N TRP A 6 -4.87 11.62 -5.68
CA TRP A 6 -4.62 12.51 -4.54
C TRP A 6 -5.56 12.31 -3.32
N PRO A 7 -6.89 12.14 -3.48
CA PRO A 7 -7.79 11.97 -2.35
C PRO A 7 -7.52 10.70 -1.51
N ALA A 8 -6.85 9.70 -2.08
CA ALA A 8 -6.42 8.52 -1.34
C ALA A 8 -5.13 8.81 -0.54
N HIS A 9 -4.13 9.41 -1.18
CA HIS A 9 -2.85 9.76 -0.56
C HIS A 9 -3.00 10.75 0.61
N GLU A 10 -3.85 11.77 0.47
CA GLU A 10 -4.11 12.74 1.56
C GLU A 10 -4.56 12.07 2.87
N ARG A 11 -5.31 10.95 2.79
CA ARG A 11 -5.81 10.22 3.96
C ARG A 11 -4.72 9.46 4.71
N HIS A 12 -3.57 9.22 4.07
CA HIS A 12 -2.39 8.60 4.65
C HIS A 12 -1.35 9.62 5.16
N GLY A 13 -1.66 10.92 5.06
CA GLY A 13 -0.81 12.00 5.57
C GLY A 13 0.17 12.57 4.53
N ASP A 14 0.08 12.13 3.27
CA ASP A 14 0.81 12.73 2.17
C ASP A 14 0.45 14.22 2.03
N THR A 15 1.43 15.05 1.74
CA THR A 15 1.25 16.49 1.51
C THR A 15 1.71 16.87 0.11
N LEU A 16 0.95 17.72 -0.57
CA LEU A 16 1.43 18.35 -1.80
C LEU A 16 2.60 19.27 -1.44
N GLY A 17 3.73 19.07 -2.12
CA GLY A 17 4.87 19.99 -2.03
C GLY A 17 4.51 21.38 -2.56
N PRO A 18 5.37 22.39 -2.33
CA PRO A 18 5.16 23.72 -2.88
C PRO A 18 5.06 23.64 -4.41
N CYS A 19 4.08 24.34 -4.98
CA CYS A 19 4.00 24.58 -6.41
C CYS A 19 5.03 25.66 -6.78
N ASP A 20 6.32 25.34 -6.73
CA ASP A 20 7.34 26.26 -7.23
C ASP A 20 7.21 26.37 -8.75
N GLY A 21 6.99 27.59 -9.23
CA GLY A 21 6.76 27.91 -10.65
C GLY A 21 8.00 27.78 -11.53
N GLY A 22 8.83 26.77 -11.31
CA GLY A 22 10.11 26.55 -12.00
C GLY A 22 10.15 25.18 -12.67
N THR A 23 10.00 25.18 -13.99
CA THR A 23 10.45 24.12 -14.92
C THR A 23 10.20 22.68 -14.48
N GLY A 24 8.95 22.21 -14.67
CA GLY A 24 8.55 20.83 -15.03
C GLY A 24 9.51 19.66 -14.75
N GLY A 25 10.07 19.59 -13.55
CA GLY A 25 10.60 18.36 -12.98
C GLY A 25 9.47 17.77 -12.17
N GLU A 26 9.05 16.56 -12.53
CA GLU A 26 8.26 15.71 -11.63
C GLU A 26 8.94 15.76 -10.25
N PRO A 27 8.26 16.16 -9.16
CA PRO A 27 8.85 15.99 -7.85
C PRO A 27 8.95 14.49 -7.61
N ASP A 28 10.17 13.94 -7.72
CA ASP A 28 10.50 12.60 -7.24
C ASP A 28 10.06 12.52 -5.78
N ALA A 29 8.99 11.76 -5.53
CA ALA A 29 8.40 11.54 -4.22
C ALA A 29 9.26 10.60 -3.35
N GLY A 30 10.56 10.86 -3.30
CA GLY A 30 11.53 10.06 -2.56
C GLY A 30 12.93 10.64 -2.68
N SER A 31 13.29 11.52 -1.74
CA SER A 31 14.70 11.69 -1.38
C SER A 31 14.78 11.73 0.14
N GLY A 32 14.72 10.53 0.72
CA GLY A 32 15.32 10.30 2.02
C GLY A 32 16.83 10.44 1.82
N GLU A 33 17.44 11.34 2.56
CA GLU A 33 18.89 11.48 2.60
C GLU A 33 19.43 10.20 3.26
N GLU A 34 20.07 9.32 2.48
CA GLU A 34 20.72 8.11 2.97
C GLU A 34 21.87 8.53 3.92
N PRO A 35 21.86 8.22 5.23
CA PRO A 35 23.04 8.43 6.04
C PRO A 35 24.13 7.49 5.54
N GLY A 36 25.26 8.09 5.13
CA GLY A 36 26.39 7.45 4.47
C GLY A 36 26.87 6.17 5.15
N GLY A 37 27.24 5.21 4.31
CA GLY A 37 27.69 3.90 4.71
C GLY A 37 28.94 3.91 5.61
N GLU A 38 28.86 3.07 6.64
CA GLU A 38 30.00 2.35 7.16
C GLU A 38 29.59 0.88 7.32
N GLU A 39 30.01 0.05 6.36
CA GLU A 39 30.03 -1.39 6.54
C GLU A 39 31.07 -1.73 7.63
N PRO A 40 30.74 -2.61 8.58
CA PRO A 40 31.38 -3.90 8.46
C PRO A 40 30.45 -5.07 8.81
N GLY A 41 30.30 -5.97 7.84
CA GLY A 41 30.43 -7.42 8.03
C GLY A 41 29.45 -8.08 9.00
N GLY A 42 28.40 -8.67 8.43
CA GLY A 42 27.60 -9.70 9.08
C GLY A 42 26.89 -10.53 8.02
N GLU A 43 27.40 -11.74 7.80
CA GLU A 43 26.78 -12.87 7.13
C GLU A 43 25.24 -12.87 7.03
N GLU A 44 24.74 -13.01 5.79
CA GLU A 44 23.34 -13.28 5.46
C GLU A 44 22.83 -14.53 6.20
N PRO A 45 21.55 -14.55 6.59
CA PRO A 45 20.65 -15.29 5.72
C PRO A 45 19.28 -14.63 5.57
N GLY A 46 18.89 -14.42 4.32
CA GLY A 46 17.49 -14.35 3.91
C GLY A 46 16.75 -13.10 4.37
N GLY A 47 16.78 -12.06 3.53
CA GLY A 47 15.80 -10.99 3.61
C GLY A 47 14.40 -11.60 3.51
N GLU A 48 13.74 -11.74 4.64
CA GLU A 48 12.29 -11.60 4.68
C GLU A 48 11.99 -10.25 4.04
N GLU A 49 11.23 -10.32 2.95
CA GLU A 49 10.71 -9.16 2.25
C GLU A 49 10.12 -8.23 3.31
N PRO A 50 10.43 -6.91 3.33
CA PRO A 50 9.71 -6.02 4.22
C PRO A 50 8.23 -6.16 3.84
N ASP A 51 7.44 -6.77 4.72
CA ASP A 51 6.04 -7.09 4.52
C ASP A 51 5.27 -5.81 4.16
N ALA A 52 5.21 -5.49 2.87
CA ALA A 52 4.42 -4.40 2.30
C ALA A 52 2.91 -4.73 2.32
N GLY A 53 2.48 -5.59 3.25
CA GLY A 53 1.13 -6.09 3.42
C GLY A 53 1.08 -7.46 4.09
N GLY A 54 1.57 -7.58 5.33
CA GLY A 54 1.60 -8.86 6.04
C GLY A 54 1.44 -8.80 7.57
N GLY A 55 1.12 -7.63 8.14
CA GLY A 55 0.93 -7.48 9.58
C GLY A 55 -0.51 -7.77 10.01
N GLU A 56 -0.72 -8.91 10.65
CA GLU A 56 -1.74 -9.16 11.68
C GLU A 56 -3.16 -8.60 11.43
N GLU A 57 -3.99 -9.43 10.81
CA GLU A 57 -5.46 -9.46 10.95
C GLU A 57 -6.20 -8.11 10.89
N PRO A 58 -6.62 -7.63 9.70
CA PRO A 58 -7.98 -7.13 9.67
C PRO A 58 -8.87 -8.31 10.06
N VAL A 59 -9.77 -8.12 11.04
CA VAL A 59 -10.80 -9.11 11.47
C VAL A 59 -11.71 -9.61 10.32
N CYS A 60 -11.44 -9.13 9.10
CA CYS A 60 -12.11 -9.40 7.86
C CYS A 60 -11.15 -9.22 6.66
N ALA A 61 -11.39 -9.94 5.56
CA ALA A 61 -10.62 -9.87 4.33
C ALA A 61 -10.97 -8.60 3.50
N PRO A 62 -9.96 -7.83 3.01
CA PRO A 62 -10.18 -6.67 2.16
C PRO A 62 -10.60 -7.05 0.73
N ILE A 63 -10.91 -6.06 -0.11
CA ILE A 63 -11.29 -6.30 -1.51
C ILE A 63 -10.17 -7.05 -2.27
N GLY A 64 -10.55 -8.10 -3.00
CA GLY A 64 -9.62 -8.95 -3.75
C GLY A 64 -8.81 -9.93 -2.89
N ALA A 65 -8.94 -9.93 -1.57
CA ALA A 65 -8.34 -10.95 -0.72
C ALA A 65 -9.16 -12.23 -0.69
N ASP A 66 -8.51 -13.34 -0.41
CA ASP A 66 -9.13 -14.66 -0.30
C ASP A 66 -10.14 -14.72 0.85
N CYS A 67 -11.29 -15.33 0.58
CA CYS A 67 -12.40 -15.48 1.51
C CYS A 67 -12.96 -16.89 1.50
N GLY A 68 -13.66 -17.26 2.58
CA GLY A 68 -14.25 -18.58 2.72
C GLY A 68 -14.39 -19.00 4.17
N GLU A 69 -14.09 -20.26 4.46
CA GLU A 69 -14.24 -20.84 5.79
C GLU A 69 -13.26 -20.26 6.83
N SER A 70 -12.13 -19.71 6.35
CA SER A 70 -11.04 -19.15 7.16
C SER A 70 -11.08 -17.63 7.30
N ALA A 71 -11.83 -16.90 6.46
CA ALA A 71 -11.90 -15.44 6.51
C ALA A 71 -13.20 -14.90 5.90
N ALA A 72 -13.90 -14.04 6.65
CA ALA A 72 -15.06 -13.29 6.17
C ALA A 72 -14.62 -11.98 5.53
N CYS A 73 -15.28 -11.54 4.46
CA CYS A 73 -14.99 -10.25 3.85
C CYS A 73 -15.40 -9.07 4.73
N CYS A 74 -14.71 -7.94 4.58
CA CYS A 74 -15.05 -6.71 5.30
C CYS A 74 -16.41 -6.14 4.89
N PHE A 75 -16.98 -5.27 5.73
CA PHE A 75 -18.33 -4.73 5.54
C PHE A 75 -18.52 -4.12 4.14
N GLY A 76 -19.58 -4.54 3.43
CA GLY A 76 -19.88 -4.11 2.06
C GLY A 76 -19.27 -5.00 0.97
N LEU A 77 -18.48 -6.00 1.34
CA LEU A 77 -17.93 -7.00 0.44
C LEU A 77 -18.65 -8.35 0.62
N THR A 78 -18.83 -9.07 -0.48
CA THR A 78 -19.34 -10.44 -0.51
C THR A 78 -18.24 -11.39 -0.96
N CYS A 79 -18.24 -12.62 -0.47
CA CYS A 79 -17.33 -13.64 -0.98
C CYS A 79 -17.85 -14.14 -2.33
N GLY A 80 -17.07 -13.92 -3.39
CA GLY A 80 -17.40 -14.25 -4.76
C GLY A 80 -17.19 -15.73 -5.13
N GLU A 81 -17.55 -16.09 -6.36
CA GLU A 81 -17.31 -17.44 -6.91
C GLU A 81 -15.82 -17.78 -7.01
N SER A 82 -14.98 -16.74 -7.12
CA SER A 82 -13.53 -16.85 -7.18
C SER A 82 -12.88 -17.00 -5.79
N ASN A 83 -13.67 -17.20 -4.72
CA ASN A 83 -13.20 -17.19 -3.32
C ASN A 83 -12.42 -15.93 -2.98
N THR A 84 -12.79 -14.79 -3.56
CA THR A 84 -12.22 -13.48 -3.28
C THR A 84 -13.32 -12.50 -2.92
N CYS A 85 -12.97 -11.50 -2.10
CA CYS A 85 -13.91 -10.49 -1.66
C CYS A 85 -14.22 -9.47 -2.74
N GLU A 86 -15.49 -9.39 -3.16
CA GLU A 86 -15.98 -8.50 -4.21
C GLU A 86 -16.98 -7.48 -3.63
N PRO A 87 -17.11 -6.27 -4.21
CA PRO A 87 -18.11 -5.30 -3.79
C PRO A 87 -19.53 -5.86 -3.98
N THR A 88 -20.40 -5.66 -2.99
CA THR A 88 -21.83 -5.98 -3.18
C THR A 88 -22.44 -4.96 -4.13
N ILE A 89 -22.55 -5.31 -5.41
CA ILE A 89 -23.28 -4.51 -6.40
C ILE A 89 -24.78 -4.81 -6.18
N GLY A 90 -25.47 -3.89 -5.50
CA GLY A 90 -26.92 -3.91 -5.33
C GLY A 90 -27.66 -3.31 -6.52
#